data_AF-F8PLN4-F1
#
_entry.id   AF-F8PLN4-F1
#
_cell.length_a   1.000
_cell.length_b   1.000
_cell.length_c   1.000
_cell.angle_alpha   90.00
_cell.angle_beta   90.00
_cell.angle_gamma   90.00
#
_symmetry.space_group_name_H-M   'P 1'
#
loop_
_entity.id
_entity.type
_entity.pdbx_description
1 polymer ?
#
loop_
_entity_poly.entity_id
_entity_poly.type
_entity_poly.pdbx_seq_one_letter_code
_entity_poly.pdbx_strand_id
1 'polypeptide(L)' 'VFNGILLSLYHAPEFPNQPRTSKPPPIQVDGAVEYEAEEIIALQPTKLKGVKLDYFVHWRGYPITERTWE' A
#
# COMPACT_ATOMS: atom_id res chain seq x y z
N VAL A 1 -0.26 5.64 -18.16
CA VAL A 1 -1.13 6.81 -18.40
C VAL A 1 -2.20 6.82 -17.33
N PHE A 2 -2.21 7.83 -16.47
CA PHE A 2 -3.20 7.99 -15.40
C PHE A 2 -4.34 8.86 -15.92
N ASN A 3 -5.59 8.44 -15.74
CA ASN A 3 -6.74 9.19 -16.24
C ASN A 3 -7.27 10.15 -15.16
N GLY A 4 -6.92 11.43 -15.27
CA GLY A 4 -7.34 12.47 -14.33
C GLY A 4 -8.84 12.77 -14.33
N ILE A 5 -9.59 12.38 -15.36
CA ILE A 5 -11.05 12.59 -15.44
C ILE A 5 -11.79 11.68 -14.43
N LEU A 6 -11.18 10.56 -14.05
CA LEU A 6 -11.76 9.61 -13.09
C LEU A 6 -11.56 10.02 -11.63
N LEU A 7 -10.91 11.15 -11.36
CA LEU A 7 -10.72 11.64 -10.00
C LEU A 7 -11.96 12.34 -9.49
N SER A 8 -12.51 11.84 -8.38
CA SER A 8 -13.52 12.51 -7.59
C SER A 8 -12.88 13.44 -6.55
N LEU A 9 -13.59 14.51 -6.19
CA LEU A 9 -13.21 15.38 -5.09
C LEU A 9 -13.11 14.56 -3.80
N TYR A 10 -12.04 14.74 -3.02
CA TYR A 10 -11.91 14.09 -1.74
C TYR A 10 -12.97 14.59 -0.75
N HIS A 11 -13.72 13.67 -0.16
CA HIS A 11 -14.68 13.96 0.91
C HIS A 11 -14.13 13.42 2.23
N ALA A 12 -13.92 14.32 3.19
CA ALA A 12 -13.52 13.95 4.53
C ALA A 12 -14.66 13.18 5.23
N PRO A 13 -14.34 12.25 6.15
CA PRO A 13 -15.36 11.57 6.93
C PRO A 13 -16.13 12.57 7.83
N GLU A 14 -17.44 12.68 7.63
CA GLU A 14 -18.36 13.55 8.37
C GLU A 14 -18.91 12.91 9.66
N PHE A 15 -18.90 11.58 9.77
CA PHE A 15 -19.50 10.87 10.90
C PHE A 15 -18.45 10.47 11.95
N PRO A 16 -18.76 10.56 13.25
CA PRO A 16 -17.83 10.18 14.33
C PRO A 16 -17.37 8.72 14.28
N ASN A 17 -18.22 7.83 13.75
CA ASN A 17 -17.94 6.41 13.62
C ASN A 17 -17.24 6.04 12.29
N GLN A 18 -16.96 7.00 11.41
CA GLN A 18 -16.17 6.71 10.22
C GLN A 18 -14.70 6.49 10.63
N PRO A 19 -14.09 5.36 10.23
CA PRO A 19 -12.71 5.09 10.57
C PRO A 19 -11.82 6.15 9.91
N ARG A 20 -11.19 6.99 10.73
CA ARG A 20 -10.05 7.79 10.30
C ARG A 20 -8.88 6.84 10.17
N THR A 21 -8.61 6.34 8.97
CA THR A 21 -7.35 5.67 8.68
C THR A 21 -6.25 6.71 8.77
N SER A 22 -5.68 6.91 9.96
CA SER A 22 -4.40 7.59 10.11
C SER A 22 -3.35 6.66 9.50
N LYS A 23 -3.17 6.76 8.18
CA LYS A 23 -2.12 6.03 7.48
C LYS A 23 -0.80 6.37 8.16
N PRO A 24 0.02 5.37 8.52
CA PRO A 24 1.29 5.66 9.16
C PRO A 24 2.17 6.47 8.18
N PRO A 25 2.87 7.49 8.70
CA PRO A 25 3.71 8.32 7.85
C PRO A 25 4.85 7.49 7.25
N PRO A 26 5.31 7.83 6.04
CA PRO A 26 6.48 7.20 5.44
C PRO A 26 7.73 7.45 6.29
N ILE A 27 8.59 6.44 6.40
CA ILE A 27 9.89 6.56 7.07
C ILE A 27 10.92 6.93 5.99
N GLN A 28 11.78 7.91 6.27
CA GLN A 28 12.90 8.22 5.39
C GLN A 28 14.11 7.37 5.81
N VAL A 29 14.49 6.41 4.97
CA VAL A 29 15.70 5.58 5.15
C VAL A 29 16.59 5.83 3.94
N ASP A 30 17.82 6.28 4.18
CA ASP A 30 18.84 6.54 3.12
C ASP A 30 18.36 7.41 1.94
N GLY A 31 17.50 8.40 2.23
CA GLY A 31 16.94 9.29 1.21
C GLY A 31 15.77 8.70 0.39
N ALA A 32 15.35 7.47 0.67
CA ALA A 32 14.17 6.83 0.11
C ALA A 32 13.02 6.80 1.12
N VAL A 33 11.79 6.82 0.60
CA VAL A 33 10.57 6.62 1.38
C VAL A 33 10.33 5.12 1.50
N GLU A 34 10.42 4.60 2.73
CA GLU A 34 10.18 3.20 3.07
C GLU A 34 8.95 3.05 4.00
N TYR A 35 8.33 1.88 3.93
CA TYR A 35 7.17 1.49 4.73
C TYR A 35 7.48 0.21 5.50
N GLU A 36 7.00 0.10 6.74
CA GLU A 36 7.22 -1.09 7.57
C GLU A 36 6.28 -2.22 7.11
N ALA A 37 6.86 -3.35 6.68
CA ALA A 37 6.12 -4.57 6.38
C ALA A 37 5.79 -5.31 7.70
N GLU A 38 4.51 -5.61 7.90
CA GLU A 38 4.03 -6.39 9.05
C GLU A 38 4.15 -7.89 8.79
N GLU A 39 3.73 -8.35 7.61
CA GLU A 39 3.72 -9.78 7.28
C GLU A 39 3.83 -10.01 5.77
N ILE A 40 4.44 -11.13 5.37
CA ILE A 40 4.41 -11.63 3.99
C ILE A 40 3.34 -12.73 3.91
N ILE A 41 2.29 -12.48 3.13
CA ILE A 41 1.11 -13.35 3.08
C ILE A 41 1.27 -14.44 2.03
N ALA A 42 1.90 -14.11 0.90
CA ALA A 42 2.04 -15.02 -0.22
C ALA A 42 3.30 -14.74 -1.02
N LEU A 43 3.74 -15.76 -1.74
CA LEU A 43 4.87 -15.73 -2.67
C LEU A 43 4.38 -16.26 -4.01
N GLN A 44 4.77 -15.61 -5.09
CA GLN A 44 4.52 -16.13 -6.43
C GLN A 44 5.74 -15.90 -7.34
N PRO A 45 5.94 -16.76 -8.37
CA PRO A 45 6.93 -16.47 -9.40
C PRO A 45 6.59 -15.16 -10.10
N THR A 46 7.60 -14.32 -10.30
CA THR A 46 7.42 -13.05 -11.00
C THR A 46 6.92 -13.26 -12.42
N LYS A 47 6.04 -12.37 -12.90
CA LYS A 47 5.55 -12.42 -14.29
C LYS A 47 6.58 -11.93 -15.30
N LEU A 48 7.65 -11.29 -14.84
CA LEU A 48 8.75 -10.80 -15.67
C LEU A 48 9.70 -11.95 -16.05
N LYS A 49 10.42 -11.82 -17.17
CA LYS A 49 11.43 -12.82 -17.56
C LYS A 49 12.56 -12.87 -16.51
N GLY A 50 12.52 -13.86 -15.62
CA GLY A 50 13.55 -14.11 -14.61
C GLY A 50 13.11 -15.12 -13.54
N VAL A 51 14.07 -15.55 -12.71
CA VAL A 51 13.83 -16.39 -11.53
C VAL A 51 13.79 -15.49 -10.30
N LYS A 52 12.77 -14.62 -10.22
CA LYS A 52 12.50 -13.82 -9.02
C LYS A 52 11.13 -14.16 -8.46
N LEU A 53 10.96 -13.97 -7.17
CA LEU A 53 9.69 -14.13 -6.46
C LEU A 53 9.14 -12.73 -6.18
N ASP A 54 7.84 -12.56 -6.44
CA ASP A 54 7.09 -11.42 -5.94
C ASP A 54 6.51 -11.80 -4.57
N TYR A 55 6.47 -10.84 -3.64
CA TYR A 55 6.01 -11.00 -2.27
C TYR A 55 4.72 -10.21 -2.07
N PHE A 56 3.66 -10.86 -1.59
CA PHE A 56 2.44 -10.16 -1.22
C PHE A 56 2.55 -9.64 0.21
N VAL A 57 2.76 -8.33 0.33
CA VAL A 57 3.13 -7.68 1.59
C VAL A 57 1.89 -7.11 2.29
N HIS A 58 1.78 -7.39 3.58
CA HIS A 58 0.93 -6.66 4.50
C HIS A 58 1.71 -5.51 5.13
N TRP A 59 1.27 -4.29 4.88
CA TRP A 59 1.90 -3.10 5.45
C TRP A 59 1.36 -2.81 6.84
N ARG A 60 2.27 -2.50 7.77
CA ARG A 60 1.93 -2.23 9.16
C ARG A 60 1.04 -1.00 9.26
N GLY A 61 -0.11 -1.15 9.92
CA GLY A 61 -1.07 -0.05 10.11
C GLY A 61 -1.88 0.32 8.85
N TYR A 62 -1.79 -0.48 7.78
CA TYR A 62 -2.63 -0.34 6.60
C TYR A 62 -3.71 -1.44 6.57
N PRO A 63 -4.90 -1.14 6.02
CA PRO A 63 -5.94 -2.15 5.89
C PRO A 63 -5.55 -3.23 4.88
N ILE A 64 -6.19 -4.39 4.98
CA ILE A 64 -5.97 -5.53 4.07
C ILE A 64 -6.21 -5.21 2.59
N THR A 65 -6.99 -4.16 2.31
CA THR A 65 -7.28 -3.69 0.96
C THR A 65 -6.11 -2.97 0.30
N GLU A 66 -5.10 -2.56 1.07
CA GLU A 66 -3.91 -1.83 0.60
C GLU A 66 -2.66 -2.75 0.51
N ARG A 67 -2.85 -4.07 0.56
CA ARG A 67 -1.76 -5.04 0.34
C ARG A 67 -1.29 -5.00 -1.11
N THR A 68 0.02 -5.03 -1.32
CA THR A 68 0.65 -4.94 -2.65
C THR A 68 1.60 -6.11 -2.90
N TRP A 69 1.87 -6.39 -4.18
CA TRP A 69 2.91 -7.34 -4.59
C TRP A 69 4.18 -6.54 -4.89
N GLU A 70 5.28 -6.89 -4.22
CA GLU A 70 6.61 -6.29 -4.37
C GLU A 70 7.64 -7.27 -4.93
#